data_AF-A0A2T4PVB6-F1
#
_entry.id   AF-A0A2T4PVB6-F1
#
_cell.length_a   1.000
_cell.length_b   1.000
_cell.length_c   1.000
_cell.angle_alpha   90.00
_cell.angle_beta   90.00
_cell.angle_gamma   90.00
#
_symmetry.space_group_name_H-M   'P 1'
#
loop_
_entity.id
_entity.type
_entity.pdbx_description
1 polymer ?
#
loop_
_entity_poly.entity_id
_entity_poly.type
_entity_poly.pdbx_seq_one_letter_code
_entity_poly.pdbx_strand_id
1 'polypeptide(L)'
;MEVLVQLLPIILIFALVWFLMIRPQQKRAKEHRELLNRLEVGQKVTSIGGIKGTVRAVDESIVVVSVNDKGQEITFEKPAIKQVDPS
;
A
#
# COMPACT_ATOMS: atom_id res chain seq x y z
N MET A 1 -44.08 -4.43 -11.84
CA MET A 1 -43.62 -3.17 -11.22
C MET A 1 -43.50 -3.28 -9.69
N GLU A 2 -44.43 -3.95 -9.00
CA GLU A 2 -44.38 -4.10 -7.52
C GLU A 2 -43.14 -4.85 -6.99
N VAL A 3 -42.69 -5.92 -7.68
CA VAL A 3 -41.49 -6.67 -7.29
C VAL A 3 -40.24 -5.78 -7.27
N LEU A 4 -40.12 -4.82 -8.20
CA LEU A 4 -38.99 -3.89 -8.24
C LEU A 4 -38.99 -2.94 -7.02
N VAL A 5 -40.17 -2.51 -6.59
CA VAL A 5 -40.35 -1.63 -5.41
C VAL A 5 -40.05 -2.39 -4.12
N GLN A 6 -40.39 -3.67 -4.03
CA GLN A 6 -40.09 -4.51 -2.87
C GLN A 6 -38.59 -4.85 -2.75
N LEU A 7 -37.88 -4.98 -3.88
CA LEU A 7 -36.43 -5.23 -3.88
C LEU A 7 -35.59 -3.96 -3.70
N LEU A 8 -36.20 -2.78 -3.86
CA LEU A 8 -35.53 -1.49 -3.73
C LEU A 8 -34.75 -1.33 -2.41
N PRO A 9 -35.30 -1.61 -1.20
CA PRO A 9 -34.55 -1.50 0.05
C PRO A 9 -33.35 -2.45 0.13
N ILE A 10 -33.47 -3.67 -0.41
CA ILE A 10 -32.39 -4.67 -0.42
C ILE A 10 -31.25 -4.20 -1.33
N ILE A 11 -31.58 -3.75 -2.55
CA ILE A 11 -30.61 -3.22 -3.51
C ILE A 11 -29.89 -1.99 -2.94
N LEU A 12 -30.61 -1.12 -2.22
CA LEU A 12 -30.06 0.10 -1.63
C LEU A 12 -29.05 -0.22 -0.52
N ILE A 13 -29.35 -1.20 0.36
CA ILE A 13 -28.41 -1.67 1.38
C ILE A 13 -27.17 -2.33 0.74
N PHE A 14 -27.36 -3.19 -0.27
CA PHE A 14 -26.24 -3.80 -0.98
C PHE A 14 -25.35 -2.76 -1.65
N ALA A 15 -25.94 -1.76 -2.31
CA ALA A 15 -25.21 -0.65 -2.92
C ALA A 15 -24.43 0.16 -1.87
N LEU A 16 -25.03 0.42 -0.70
CA LEU A 16 -24.37 1.12 0.40
C LEU A 16 -23.17 0.33 0.93
N VAL A 17 -23.34 -0.95 1.25
CA VAL A 17 -22.27 -1.81 1.78
C VAL A 17 -21.16 -2.01 0.74
N TRP A 18 -21.52 -2.24 -0.52
CA TRP A 18 -20.58 -2.33 -1.65
C TRP A 18 -19.75 -1.05 -1.77
N PHE A 19 -20.41 0.11 -1.75
CA PHE A 19 -19.76 1.40 -1.83
C PHE A 19 -18.81 1.64 -0.65
N LEU A 20 -19.26 1.35 0.57
CA LEU A 20 -18.47 1.52 1.79
C LEU A 20 -17.25 0.61 1.85
N MET A 21 -17.29 -0.59 1.26
CA MET A 21 -16.16 -1.53 1.29
C MET A 21 -15.18 -1.35 0.13
N ILE A 22 -15.66 -1.06 -1.08
CA ILE A 22 -14.80 -0.97 -2.27
C ILE A 22 -14.07 0.36 -2.38
N ARG A 23 -14.72 1.48 -2.04
CA ARG A 23 -14.07 2.80 -1.98
C ARG A 23 -12.79 2.80 -1.13
N PRO A 24 -12.78 2.31 0.13
CA PRO A 24 -11.57 2.33 0.96
C PRO A 24 -10.51 1.36 0.46
N GLN A 25 -10.87 0.21 -0.11
CA GLN A 25 -9.90 -0.71 -0.70
C GLN A 25 -9.16 -0.08 -1.89
N GLN A 26 -9.90 0.55 -2.81
CA GLN A 26 -9.30 1.26 -3.95
C GLN A 26 -8.41 2.41 -3.49
N LYS A 27 -8.83 3.16 -2.47
CA LYS A 27 -8.04 4.25 -1.90
C LYS A 27 -6.72 3.76 -1.32
N ARG A 28 -6.73 2.70 -0.50
CA ARG A 28 -5.52 2.10 0.08
C ARG A 28 -4.55 1.58 -0.98
N ALA A 29 -5.06 0.91 -2.02
CA ALA A 29 -4.21 0.40 -3.10
C ALA A 29 -3.55 1.54 -3.89
N LYS A 30 -4.29 2.62 -4.15
CA LYS A 30 -3.76 3.81 -4.81
C LYS A 30 -2.70 4.49 -3.96
N GLU A 31 -2.96 4.72 -2.67
CA GLU A 31 -2.01 5.32 -1.72
C GLU A 31 -0.73 4.50 -1.61
N HIS A 32 -0.85 3.17 -1.54
CA HIS A 32 0.32 2.28 -1.50
C HIS A 32 1.14 2.38 -2.79
N ARG A 33 0.50 2.39 -3.96
CA ARG A 33 1.22 2.57 -5.24
C ARG A 33 1.91 3.93 -5.33
N GLU A 34 1.26 4.99 -4.85
CA GLU A 34 1.86 6.32 -4.77
C GLU A 34 3.03 6.39 -3.77
N LEU A 35 3.00 5.62 -2.68
CA LEU A 35 4.13 5.49 -1.76
C LEU A 35 5.32 4.84 -2.44
N LEU A 36 5.10 3.71 -3.12
CA LEU A 36 6.16 2.98 -3.83
C LEU A 36 6.79 3.82 -4.96
N ASN A 37 6.01 4.67 -5.61
CA ASN A 37 6.50 5.58 -6.65
C ASN A 37 7.32 6.77 -6.11
N ARG A 38 7.16 7.10 -4.82
CA ARG A 38 7.89 8.19 -4.15
C ARG A 38 9.11 7.70 -3.37
N LEU A 39 9.45 6.41 -3.50
CA LEU A 39 10.65 5.86 -2.89
C LEU A 39 11.89 6.43 -3.56
N GLU A 40 12.75 7.03 -2.75
CA GLU A 40 14.01 7.63 -3.17
C GLU A 40 15.17 7.12 -2.33
N VAL A 41 16.37 7.16 -2.91
CA VAL A 41 17.60 6.77 -2.21
C VAL A 41 17.84 7.72 -1.03
N GLY A 42 18.22 7.15 0.11
CA GLY A 42 18.45 7.89 1.37
C GLY A 42 17.24 7.95 2.29
N GLN A 43 16.05 7.55 1.85
CA GLN A 43 14.87 7.50 2.71
C GLN A 43 14.95 6.33 3.70
N LYS A 44 14.43 6.55 4.92
CA LYS A 44 14.21 5.48 5.91
C LYS A 44 12.88 4.81 5.62
N VAL A 45 12.88 3.48 5.62
CA VAL A 45 11.69 2.68 5.29
C VAL A 45 11.47 1.59 6.33
N THR A 46 10.21 1.21 6.49
CA THR A 46 9.81 0.01 7.22
C THR A 46 9.16 -0.97 6.25
N SER A 47 9.68 -2.20 6.18
CA SER A 47 9.09 -3.29 5.40
C SER A 47 7.83 -3.87 6.06
N ILE A 48 7.06 -4.69 5.34
CA ILE A 48 5.87 -5.37 5.88
C ILE A 48 6.22 -6.27 7.08
N GLY A 49 7.41 -6.88 7.07
CA GLY A 49 7.92 -7.70 8.18
C GLY A 49 8.43 -6.89 9.38
N GLY A 50 8.36 -5.56 9.35
CA GLY A 50 8.83 -4.69 10.44
C GLY A 50 10.33 -4.40 10.42
N ILE A 51 11.05 -4.84 9.40
CA ILE A 51 12.48 -4.51 9.23
C ILE A 51 12.59 -3.05 8.84
N LYS A 52 13.43 -2.31 9.56
CA LYS A 52 13.76 -0.91 9.28
C LYS A 52 15.13 -0.80 8.61
N GLY A 53 15.26 0.16 7.72
CA GLY A 53 16.54 0.44 7.08
C GLY A 53 16.47 1.66 6.18
N THR A 54 17.57 1.91 5.48
CA THR A 54 17.74 3.06 4.58
C THR A 54 17.84 2.59 3.15
N VAL A 55 17.07 3.19 2.24
CA VAL A 55 17.07 2.87 0.82
C VAL A 55 18.42 3.24 0.21
N ARG A 56 19.06 2.28 -0.45
CA ARG A 56 20.33 2.44 -1.16
C ARG A 56 20.17 2.51 -2.67
N ALA A 57 19.24 1.73 -3.22
CA ALA A 57 18.88 1.76 -4.62
C ALA A 57 17.39 1.43 -4.79
N VAL A 58 16.78 2.01 -5.81
CA VAL A 58 15.39 1.75 -6.21
C VAL A 58 15.39 1.38 -7.67
N ASP A 59 14.77 0.26 -7.98
CA ASP A 59 14.51 -0.19 -9.35
C ASP A 59 12.99 -0.26 -9.59
N GLU A 60 12.59 -0.80 -10.74
CA GLU A 60 11.18 -0.93 -11.13
C GLU A 60 10.43 -1.91 -10.22
N SER A 61 11.02 -3.08 -9.95
CA SER A 61 10.41 -4.18 -9.18
C SER A 61 11.03 -4.39 -7.80
N ILE A 62 12.25 -3.89 -7.56
CA ILE A 62 13.01 -4.15 -6.33
C ILE A 62 13.52 -2.86 -5.68
N VAL A 63 13.84 -2.97 -4.39
CA VAL A 63 14.46 -1.92 -3.58
C VAL A 63 15.57 -2.53 -2.75
N VAL A 64 16.76 -1.94 -2.80
CA VAL A 64 17.90 -2.35 -1.98
C VAL A 64 17.90 -1.50 -0.72
N VAL A 65 17.85 -2.14 0.44
CA VAL A 65 17.78 -1.49 1.74
C VAL A 65 18.96 -1.90 2.59
N SER A 66 19.65 -0.92 3.18
CA SER A 66 20.68 -1.14 4.18
C SER A 66 20.06 -1.20 5.57
N VAL A 67 20.29 -2.29 6.29
CA VAL A 67 19.64 -2.58 7.59
C VAL A 67 20.53 -2.30 8.80
N ASN A 68 21.81 -1.98 8.59
CA ASN A 68 22.75 -1.69 9.66
C ASN A 68 23.84 -0.70 9.21
N ASP A 69 24.54 -0.11 10.18
CA ASP A 69 25.64 0.85 9.93
C ASP A 69 26.87 0.19 9.30
N LYS A 70 26.90 -1.15 9.26
CA LYS A 70 27.96 -1.94 8.61
C LYS A 70 27.74 -2.06 7.09
N GLY A 71 26.68 -1.45 6.56
CA GLY A 71 26.41 -1.42 5.12
C GLY A 71 25.88 -2.74 4.58
N GLN A 72 25.27 -3.59 5.41
CA GLN A 72 24.70 -4.84 4.95
C GLN A 72 23.38 -4.55 4.21
N GLU A 73 23.34 -4.95 2.95
CA GLU A 73 22.25 -4.68 2.03
C GLU A 73 21.36 -5.90 1.87
N ILE A 74 20.06 -5.67 1.84
CA ILE A 74 19.03 -6.67 1.60
C ILE A 74 18.13 -6.16 0.48
N THR A 75 17.89 -7.00 -0.50
CA THR A 75 16.95 -6.71 -1.58
C THR A 75 15.55 -7.11 -1.17
N PHE A 76 14.63 -6.16 -1.26
CA PHE A 76 13.21 -6.36 -1.09
C PHE A 76 12.51 -6.19 -2.43
N GLU A 77 11.43 -6.93 -2.66
CA GLU A 77 10.48 -6.53 -3.69
C GLU A 77 9.88 -5.19 -3.31
N LYS A 78 9.66 -4.30 -4.28
CA LYS A 78 9.10 -2.97 -4.06
C LYS A 78 7.78 -3.01 -3.27
N PRO A 79 6.82 -3.93 -3.55
CA PRO A 79 5.60 -4.07 -2.75
C PRO A 79 5.83 -4.46 -1.28
N ALA A 80 7.01 -4.98 -0.92
CA ALA A 80 7.33 -5.36 0.46
C ALA A 80 7.64 -4.15 1.36
N ILE A 81 7.67 -2.92 0.83
CA ILE A 81 7.83 -1.70 1.60
C ILE A 81 6.47 -1.21 2.11
N LYS A 82 6.28 -1.23 3.43
CA LYS A 82 5.02 -0.85 4.07
C LYS A 82 4.85 0.66 4.12
N GLN A 83 5.91 1.37 4.52
CA GLN A 83 5.88 2.82 4.66
C GLN A 83 7.28 3.44 4.58
N VAL A 84 7.31 4.73 4.22
CA VAL A 84 8.47 5.61 4.37
C VAL A 84 8.34 6.30 5.73
N ASP A 85 9.36 6.17 6.57
CA ASP A 85 9.38 6.82 7.88
C ASP A 85 9.73 8.31 7.69
N PRO A 86 9.02 9.24 8.35
CA PRO A 86 9.37 10.66 8.31
C PRO A 86 10.79 10.85 8.87
N SER A 87 11.58 11.70 8.19
CA SER A 87 12.98 11.99 8.53
C SER A 87 13.12 12.74 9.84
#